data_AF-A0A899FYW6-F1
#
_entry.id   AF-A0A899FYW6-F1
#
_cell.length_a   1.000
_cell.length_b   1.000
_cell.length_c   1.000
_cell.angle_alpha   90.00
_cell.angle_beta   90.00
_cell.angle_gamma   90.00
#
_symmetry.space_group_name_H-M   'P 1'
#
loop_
_entity.id
_entity.type
_entity.pdbx_description
1 polymer ?
#
loop_
_entity_poly.entity_id
_entity_poly.type
_entity_poly.pdbx_seq_one_letter_code
_entity_poly.pdbx_strand_id
1 'polypeptide(L)'
;MSVQFGLNSSKNENISLKNVRRNVNVFVSEENDENNGESVENSTKTANKDLGLYYANSNKNVYAYDEIYDEMKEAQKKRRTETDEDKEQRKPKYMDKFFELASVRERDRLRAQEKMLQIERQAEGDMYKDKEKFVTEAYKKQQEELSRLEEEENRREALMRKKTKGLTSFYLNMLNQEEEHHNEVIEAISKSHKVLKTDEESKEKTLEEMAKELNEKGIKVTINDDGEVVDKRQLLSAGLNIVKKSIKVSQEYLRTRKNHQNPKFISKAHERERREREILSIQEQIKQMEKERQEEERRKYEELVIKSQQKRSAEEINKIKERYLKRKAESLQEL
;
A
#
# COMPACT_ATOMS: atom_id res chain seq x y z
N MET A 1 -10.69 31.22 -52.56
CA MET A 1 -9.46 32.05 -52.54
C MET A 1 -8.91 32.05 -51.13
N SER A 2 -7.64 31.69 -51.04
CA SER A 2 -6.72 31.56 -49.89
C SER A 2 -7.11 32.20 -48.55
N VAL A 3 -7.21 31.37 -47.51
CA VAL A 3 -7.03 31.79 -46.11
C VAL A 3 -5.74 31.13 -45.62
N GLN A 4 -4.71 31.94 -45.39
CA GLN A 4 -3.37 31.51 -44.97
C GLN A 4 -3.40 30.99 -43.53
N PHE A 5 -2.98 29.73 -43.32
CA PHE A 5 -2.58 29.23 -42.01
C PHE A 5 -1.14 29.70 -41.72
N GLY A 6 -0.98 30.72 -40.87
CA GLY A 6 0.31 31.18 -40.38
C GLY A 6 0.55 30.67 -38.95
N LEU A 7 1.40 29.65 -38.80
CA LEU A 7 2.00 29.26 -37.53
C LEU A 7 3.02 30.34 -37.12
N ASN A 8 2.69 31.14 -36.12
CA ASN A 8 3.64 32.03 -35.44
C ASN A 8 4.71 31.18 -34.72
N SER A 9 5.83 30.96 -35.39
CA SER A 9 7.04 30.40 -34.80
C SER A 9 7.94 31.57 -34.38
N SER A 10 7.89 31.93 -33.09
CA SER A 10 8.87 32.83 -32.49
C SER A 10 10.25 32.19 -32.55
N LYS A 11 11.15 32.82 -33.29
CA LYS A 11 12.58 32.52 -33.33
C LYS A 11 13.16 32.79 -31.93
N ASN A 12 13.34 31.74 -31.15
CA ASN A 12 14.23 31.79 -30.00
C ASN A 12 15.63 31.42 -30.45
N GLU A 13 16.57 32.19 -29.93
CA GLU A 13 17.95 32.31 -30.32
C GLU A 13 18.72 31.00 -30.15
N ASN A 14 19.70 30.81 -31.03
CA ASN A 14 20.62 29.69 -31.06
C ASN A 14 21.36 29.51 -29.72
N ILE A 15 20.88 28.61 -28.87
CA ILE A 15 21.71 28.01 -27.81
C ILE A 15 22.52 26.89 -28.48
N SER A 16 23.79 27.18 -28.76
CA SER A 16 24.74 26.23 -29.34
C SER A 16 24.97 25.05 -28.39
N LEU A 17 24.23 23.96 -28.60
CA LEU A 17 24.53 22.67 -27.99
C LEU A 17 25.67 22.01 -28.77
N LYS A 18 26.93 22.38 -28.46
CA LYS A 18 28.10 21.57 -28.83
C LYS A 18 28.15 20.31 -27.94
N ASN A 19 27.26 19.35 -28.22
CA ASN A 19 27.44 17.97 -27.78
C ASN A 19 28.41 17.28 -28.73
N VAL A 20 29.70 17.36 -28.39
CA VAL A 20 30.73 16.52 -28.99
C VAL A 20 30.57 15.11 -28.37
N ARG A 21 29.83 14.24 -29.05
CA ARG A 21 29.95 12.79 -28.85
C ARG A 21 31.32 12.36 -29.40
N ARG A 22 32.34 12.31 -28.56
CA ARG A 22 33.55 11.54 -28.88
C ARG A 22 33.27 10.07 -28.58
N ASN A 23 32.96 9.32 -29.63
CA ASN A 23 33.15 7.87 -29.60
C ASN A 23 34.66 7.63 -29.53
N VAL A 24 35.17 7.21 -28.38
CA VAL A 24 36.53 6.66 -28.29
C VAL A 24 36.39 5.15 -28.43
N ASN A 25 36.66 4.64 -29.64
CA ASN A 25 36.99 3.23 -29.82
C ASN A 25 38.31 2.98 -29.11
N VAL A 26 38.28 2.19 -28.02
CA VAL A 26 39.44 1.83 -27.18
C VAL A 26 40.12 0.54 -27.67
N PHE A 27 39.88 0.12 -28.93
CA PHE A 27 40.53 -1.08 -29.46
C PHE A 27 40.76 -0.95 -30.98
N VAL A 28 41.92 -0.42 -31.36
CA VAL A 28 42.54 -0.67 -32.67
C VAL A 28 44.02 -0.91 -32.42
N SER A 29 44.42 -2.13 -32.74
CA SER A 29 45.77 -2.67 -32.79
C SER A 29 46.53 -2.20 -34.03
N GLU A 30 47.86 -2.38 -33.96
CA GLU A 30 48.86 -2.42 -35.04
C GLU A 30 49.84 -1.24 -35.16
N GLU A 31 51.09 -1.56 -34.77
CA GLU A 31 52.34 -1.44 -35.53
C GLU A 31 52.93 -0.05 -35.84
N ASN A 32 54.08 0.18 -35.20
CA ASN A 32 55.30 0.88 -35.62
C ASN A 32 55.19 1.99 -36.69
N ASP A 33 55.60 3.21 -36.29
CA ASP A 33 56.53 4.02 -37.09
C ASP A 33 57.33 4.98 -36.20
N GLU A 34 58.65 4.88 -36.27
CA GLU A 34 59.62 5.80 -35.68
C GLU A 34 59.63 7.12 -36.45
N ASN A 35 59.16 8.23 -35.85
CA ASN A 35 59.81 9.56 -35.84
C ASN A 35 58.89 10.67 -35.34
N ASN A 36 59.50 11.64 -34.63
CA ASN A 36 59.05 13.00 -34.25
C ASN A 36 58.82 13.22 -32.73
N GLY A 37 59.91 13.47 -32.01
CA GLY A 37 59.96 13.78 -30.57
C GLY A 37 59.53 15.19 -30.14
N GLU A 38 58.93 16.03 -31.00
CA GLU A 38 58.55 17.42 -30.63
C GLU A 38 57.03 17.69 -30.58
N SER A 39 56.18 16.73 -30.96
CA SER A 39 54.70 16.90 -30.93
C SER A 39 54.03 16.30 -29.69
N VAL A 40 54.72 15.43 -28.95
CA VAL A 40 54.18 14.71 -27.78
C VAL A 40 54.27 15.55 -26.49
N GLU A 41 55.25 16.45 -26.38
CA GLU A 41 55.38 17.31 -25.19
C GLU A 41 54.29 18.39 -25.11
N ASN A 42 53.80 18.87 -26.26
CA ASN A 42 52.79 19.93 -26.30
C ASN A 42 51.38 19.38 -26.05
N SER A 43 51.08 18.17 -26.49
CA SER A 43 49.80 17.50 -26.24
C SER A 43 49.64 17.04 -24.78
N THR A 44 50.73 16.58 -24.16
CA THR A 44 50.76 16.24 -22.73
C THR A 44 50.66 17.48 -21.85
N LYS A 45 51.28 18.62 -22.22
CA LYS A 45 51.13 19.90 -21.50
C LYS A 45 49.70 20.45 -21.58
N THR A 46 49.00 20.33 -22.70
CA THR A 46 47.59 20.76 -22.83
C THR A 46 46.63 19.81 -22.12
N ALA A 47 46.83 18.49 -22.22
CA ALA A 47 46.01 17.50 -21.51
C ALA A 47 46.19 17.59 -19.98
N ASN A 48 47.42 17.83 -19.50
CA ASN A 48 47.68 18.06 -18.08
C ASN A 48 47.11 19.40 -17.58
N LYS A 49 47.01 20.42 -18.45
CA LYS A 49 46.31 21.68 -18.14
C LYS A 49 44.80 21.49 -18.02
N ASP A 50 44.20 20.72 -18.92
CA ASP A 50 42.76 20.44 -18.93
C ASP A 50 42.36 19.50 -17.78
N LEU A 51 43.18 18.49 -17.46
CA LEU A 51 43.04 17.72 -16.22
C LEU A 51 43.21 18.62 -15.00
N GLY A 52 44.23 19.47 -14.98
CA GLY A 52 44.49 20.43 -13.90
C GLY A 52 43.32 21.39 -13.67
N LEU A 53 42.64 21.84 -14.73
CA LEU A 53 41.43 22.67 -14.67
C LEU A 53 40.19 21.89 -14.21
N TYR A 54 40.05 20.62 -14.56
CA TYR A 54 38.98 19.76 -14.07
C TYR A 54 39.15 19.47 -12.57
N TYR A 55 40.37 19.17 -12.12
CA TYR A 55 40.72 19.03 -10.70
C TYR A 55 40.71 20.36 -9.93
N ALA A 56 40.95 21.51 -10.59
CA ALA A 56 40.84 22.84 -9.98
C ALA A 56 39.39 23.33 -9.84
N ASN A 57 38.51 22.96 -10.78
CA ASN A 57 37.06 23.20 -10.71
C ASN A 57 36.30 22.08 -9.96
N SER A 58 37.02 21.08 -9.48
CA SER A 58 36.50 20.10 -8.54
C SER A 58 36.28 20.82 -7.21
N ASN A 59 35.02 21.12 -6.90
CA ASN A 59 34.61 21.74 -5.64
C ASN A 59 35.37 21.10 -4.47
N LYS A 60 35.79 21.87 -3.45
CA LYS A 60 36.53 21.42 -2.25
C LYS A 60 35.99 20.14 -1.58
N ASN A 61 34.76 19.76 -1.91
CA ASN A 61 34.02 18.62 -1.43
C ASN A 61 34.23 17.29 -2.20
N VAL A 62 35.19 17.21 -3.14
CA VAL A 62 35.40 15.97 -3.93
C VAL A 62 35.88 14.78 -3.10
N TYR A 63 36.49 15.01 -1.93
CA TYR A 63 36.99 13.93 -1.08
C TYR A 63 36.15 13.65 0.17
N ALA A 64 35.08 14.41 0.43
CA ALA A 64 34.27 14.25 1.64
C ALA A 64 33.16 13.19 1.50
N TYR A 65 33.49 12.05 0.88
CA TYR A 65 32.53 10.96 0.67
C TYR A 65 31.98 10.39 1.98
N ASP A 66 32.82 10.27 3.01
CA ASP A 66 32.43 9.72 4.30
C ASP A 66 31.50 10.68 5.05
N GLU A 67 31.82 11.98 5.03
CA GLU A 67 31.01 13.04 5.65
C GLU A 67 29.61 13.14 5.01
N ILE A 68 29.55 13.11 3.67
CA ILE A 68 28.28 13.13 2.92
C ILE A 68 27.46 11.85 3.21
N TYR A 69 28.12 10.70 3.31
CA TYR A 69 27.45 9.43 3.61
C TYR A 69 26.89 9.40 5.03
N ASP A 70 27.65 9.90 6.00
CA ASP A 70 27.21 10.03 7.39
C ASP A 70 26.05 11.02 7.51
N GLU A 71 26.10 12.16 6.83
CA GLU A 71 24.98 13.11 6.74
C GLU A 71 23.74 12.48 6.11
N MET A 72 23.91 11.70 5.03
CA MET A 72 22.82 10.95 4.41
C MET A 72 22.18 9.97 5.38
N LYS A 73 22.99 9.26 6.18
CA LYS A 73 22.49 8.31 7.18
C LYS A 73 21.84 9.00 8.37
N GLU A 74 22.35 10.15 8.80
CA GLU A 74 21.71 11.00 9.81
C GLU A 74 20.35 11.51 9.33
N ALA A 75 20.26 12.03 8.10
CA ALA A 75 19.01 12.48 7.50
C ALA A 75 17.98 11.35 7.39
N GLN A 76 18.40 10.17 6.94
CA GLN A 76 17.54 8.98 6.91
C GLN A 76 17.03 8.57 8.30
N LYS A 77 17.86 8.70 9.35
CA LYS A 77 17.46 8.38 10.73
C LYS A 77 16.45 9.40 11.27
N LYS A 78 16.67 10.70 11.06
CA LYS A 78 15.77 11.78 11.51
C LYS A 78 14.38 11.63 10.92
N ARG A 79 14.29 11.34 9.62
CA ARG A 79 12.98 11.08 8.99
C ARG A 79 12.30 9.84 9.58
N ARG A 80 13.04 8.77 9.85
CA ARG A 80 12.45 7.56 10.48
C ARG A 80 11.85 7.90 11.84
N THR A 81 12.55 8.67 12.67
CA THR A 81 12.01 9.11 13.97
C THR A 81 10.78 9.99 13.81
N GLU A 82 10.78 10.94 12.87
CA GLU A 82 9.60 11.76 12.55
C GLU A 82 8.41 10.90 12.09
N THR A 83 8.65 9.88 11.26
CA THR A 83 7.59 8.95 10.84
C THR A 83 7.07 8.07 11.99
N ASP A 84 7.88 7.81 13.01
CA ASP A 84 7.46 7.05 14.18
C ASP A 84 6.65 7.93 15.15
N GLU A 85 7.04 9.20 15.32
CA GLU A 85 6.26 10.19 16.07
C GLU A 85 4.89 10.46 15.42
N ASP A 86 4.83 10.56 14.09
CA ASP A 86 3.56 10.69 13.35
C ASP A 86 2.68 9.43 13.48
N LYS A 87 3.28 8.24 13.61
CA LYS A 87 2.53 6.99 13.87
C LYS A 87 1.89 6.98 15.26
N GLU A 88 2.53 7.56 16.27
CA GLU A 88 1.99 7.62 17.63
C GLU A 88 0.78 8.56 17.74
N GLN A 89 0.76 9.63 16.94
CA GLN A 89 -0.33 10.61 16.93
C GLN A 89 -1.49 10.21 15.99
N ARG A 90 -1.25 9.30 15.03
CA ARG A 90 -2.24 8.96 14.01
C ARG A 90 -3.35 8.05 14.53
N LYS A 91 -4.57 8.34 14.06
CA LYS A 91 -5.73 7.44 14.17
C LYS A 91 -5.41 6.07 13.55
N PRO A 92 -6.09 4.98 13.99
CA PRO A 92 -5.81 3.66 13.47
C PRO A 92 -6.09 3.62 11.96
N LYS A 93 -5.14 3.04 11.20
CA LYS A 93 -5.11 3.04 9.72
C LYS A 93 -6.40 2.58 9.04
N TYR A 94 -7.25 1.81 9.74
CA TYR A 94 -8.43 1.17 9.16
C TYR A 94 -9.76 1.57 9.81
N MET A 95 -9.78 2.41 10.86
CA MET A 95 -11.05 2.74 11.54
C MET A 95 -11.99 3.54 10.65
N ASP A 96 -11.46 4.56 9.97
CA ASP A 96 -12.26 5.36 9.04
C ASP A 96 -12.83 4.49 7.92
N LYS A 97 -12.02 3.56 7.38
CA LYS A 97 -12.46 2.60 6.37
C LYS A 97 -13.53 1.64 6.91
N PHE A 98 -13.49 1.28 8.19
CA PHE A 98 -14.52 0.46 8.81
C PHE A 98 -15.86 1.21 8.85
N PHE A 99 -15.87 2.48 9.25
CA PHE A 99 -17.06 3.32 9.23
C PHE A 99 -17.59 3.57 7.82
N GLU A 100 -16.69 3.81 6.85
CA GLU A 100 -17.05 3.90 5.43
C GLU A 100 -17.75 2.62 4.96
N LEU A 101 -17.18 1.44 5.25
CA LEU A 101 -17.78 0.15 4.87
C LEU A 101 -19.12 -0.10 5.56
N ALA A 102 -19.27 0.28 6.83
CA ALA A 102 -20.55 0.20 7.53
C ALA A 102 -21.60 1.08 6.84
N SER A 103 -21.24 2.33 6.49
CA SER A 103 -22.14 3.25 5.78
C SER A 103 -22.53 2.74 4.38
N VAL A 104 -21.61 2.07 3.66
CA VAL A 104 -21.91 1.43 2.36
C VAL A 104 -22.95 0.34 2.54
N ARG A 105 -22.78 -0.54 3.53
CA ARG A 105 -23.75 -1.62 3.79
C ARG A 105 -25.13 -1.10 4.18
N GLU A 106 -25.20 0.00 4.93
CA GLU A 106 -26.48 0.64 5.26
C GLU A 106 -27.18 1.16 4.00
N ARG A 107 -26.45 1.82 3.10
CA ARG A 107 -26.99 2.26 1.80
C ARG A 107 -27.46 1.07 0.96
N ASP A 108 -26.67 0.00 0.90
CA ASP A 108 -27.02 -1.22 0.15
C ASP A 108 -28.28 -1.87 0.71
N ARG A 109 -28.42 -1.91 2.04
CA ARG A 109 -29.62 -2.42 2.71
C ARG A 109 -30.85 -1.61 2.31
N LEU A 110 -30.76 -0.28 2.32
CA LEU A 110 -31.85 0.60 1.91
C LEU A 110 -32.20 0.40 0.43
N ARG A 111 -31.20 0.29 -0.45
CA ARG A 111 -31.38 0.02 -1.88
C ARG A 111 -32.07 -1.33 -2.12
N ALA A 112 -31.69 -2.36 -1.38
CA ALA A 112 -32.29 -3.69 -1.47
C ALA A 112 -33.77 -3.68 -1.01
N GLN A 113 -34.07 -2.99 0.10
CA GLN A 113 -35.44 -2.82 0.58
C GLN A 113 -36.31 -2.06 -0.43
N GLU A 114 -35.77 -1.00 -1.05
CA GLU A 114 -36.50 -0.27 -2.07
C GLU A 114 -36.78 -1.11 -3.31
N LYS A 115 -35.77 -1.85 -3.81
CA LYS A 115 -35.95 -2.77 -4.94
C LYS A 115 -36.97 -3.88 -4.63
N MET A 116 -36.94 -4.43 -3.41
CA MET A 116 -37.93 -5.41 -2.96
C MET A 116 -39.35 -4.81 -3.01
N LEU A 117 -39.55 -3.61 -2.46
CA LEU A 117 -40.84 -2.92 -2.49
C LEU A 117 -41.31 -2.61 -3.92
N GLN A 118 -40.38 -2.25 -4.82
CA GLN A 118 -40.69 -2.04 -6.23
C GLN A 118 -41.14 -3.34 -6.91
N ILE A 119 -40.49 -4.47 -6.62
CA ILE A 119 -40.87 -5.79 -7.14
C ILE A 119 -42.26 -6.18 -6.64
N GLU A 120 -42.53 -6.01 -5.34
CA GLU A 120 -43.85 -6.28 -4.75
C GLU A 120 -44.94 -5.44 -5.42
N ARG A 121 -44.70 -4.13 -5.62
CA ARG A 121 -45.65 -3.25 -6.33
C ARG A 121 -45.85 -3.60 -7.79
N GLN A 122 -44.83 -4.11 -8.47
CA GLN A 122 -44.96 -4.57 -9.86
C GLN A 122 -45.79 -5.86 -9.91
N ALA A 123 -45.57 -6.79 -8.99
CA ALA A 123 -46.34 -8.01 -8.87
C ALA A 123 -47.82 -7.74 -8.53
N GLU A 124 -48.09 -6.79 -7.64
CA GLU A 124 -49.46 -6.35 -7.30
C GLU A 124 -50.05 -5.38 -8.32
N GLY A 125 -49.22 -4.84 -9.23
CA GLY A 125 -49.58 -3.78 -10.15
C GLY A 125 -50.69 -4.15 -11.12
N ASP A 126 -50.83 -5.44 -11.45
CA ASP A 126 -51.92 -5.95 -12.28
C ASP A 126 -53.29 -5.90 -11.56
N MET A 127 -53.29 -6.01 -10.23
CA MET A 127 -54.50 -6.02 -9.41
C MET A 127 -55.03 -4.61 -9.09
N TYR A 128 -54.21 -3.59 -9.30
CA TYR A 128 -54.52 -2.20 -8.93
C TYR A 128 -54.31 -1.20 -10.08
N LYS A 129 -54.41 -1.66 -11.35
CA LYS A 129 -54.31 -0.79 -12.54
C LYS A 129 -55.36 0.32 -12.55
N ASP A 130 -56.56 0.03 -12.06
CA ASP A 130 -57.69 0.96 -12.07
C ASP A 130 -57.66 1.95 -10.89
N LYS A 131 -56.68 1.83 -9.97
CA LYS A 131 -56.55 2.71 -8.80
C LYS A 131 -55.43 3.72 -9.00
N GLU A 132 -55.64 4.92 -8.47
CA GLU A 132 -54.65 5.99 -8.51
C GLU A 132 -53.42 5.66 -7.63
N LYS A 133 -52.22 5.99 -8.13
CA LYS A 133 -50.96 5.76 -7.43
C LYS A 133 -50.51 7.05 -6.75
N PHE A 134 -50.51 7.07 -5.42
CA PHE A 134 -50.03 8.20 -4.64
C PHE A 134 -48.63 7.94 -4.09
N VAL A 135 -47.71 8.87 -4.34
CA VAL A 135 -46.35 8.84 -3.79
C VAL A 135 -46.18 10.03 -2.86
N THR A 136 -45.74 9.78 -1.63
CA THR A 136 -45.48 10.85 -0.66
C THR A 136 -44.23 11.64 -1.05
N GLU A 137 -44.22 12.94 -0.77
CA GLU A 137 -43.07 13.81 -1.09
C GLU A 137 -41.77 13.31 -0.43
N ALA A 138 -41.86 12.78 0.78
CA ALA A 138 -40.73 12.18 1.50
C ALA A 138 -40.13 10.96 0.77
N TYR A 139 -40.98 10.09 0.21
CA TYR A 139 -40.52 8.92 -0.55
C TYR A 139 -39.86 9.35 -1.86
N LYS A 140 -40.41 10.36 -2.53
CA LYS A 140 -39.81 10.92 -3.75
C LYS A 140 -38.40 11.49 -3.47
N LYS A 141 -38.23 12.21 -2.36
CA LYS A 141 -36.92 12.72 -1.91
C LYS A 141 -35.95 11.59 -1.58
N GLN A 142 -36.41 10.55 -0.88
CA GLN A 142 -35.59 9.38 -0.55
C GLN A 142 -35.10 8.65 -1.81
N GLN A 143 -35.98 8.48 -2.81
CA GLN A 143 -35.63 7.86 -4.08
C GLN A 143 -34.62 8.70 -4.88
N GLU A 144 -34.79 10.03 -4.89
CA GLU A 144 -33.85 10.95 -5.54
C GLU A 144 -32.47 10.95 -4.85
N GLU A 145 -32.43 10.95 -3.51
CA GLU A 145 -31.19 10.85 -2.75
C GLU A 145 -30.45 9.53 -3.04
N LEU A 146 -31.16 8.40 -3.08
CA LEU A 146 -30.58 7.10 -3.42
C LEU A 146 -30.06 7.06 -4.85
N SER A 147 -30.81 7.58 -5.82
CA SER A 147 -30.39 7.67 -7.22
C SER A 147 -29.13 8.54 -7.37
N ARG A 148 -29.10 9.69 -6.69
CA ARG A 148 -27.95 10.59 -6.72
C ARG A 148 -26.70 9.95 -6.13
N LEU A 149 -26.83 9.25 -5.00
CA LEU A 149 -25.73 8.53 -4.37
C LEU A 149 -25.20 7.39 -5.26
N GLU A 150 -26.08 6.67 -5.95
CA GLU A 150 -25.70 5.61 -6.89
C GLU A 150 -24.95 6.16 -8.12
N GLU A 151 -25.39 7.29 -8.68
CA GLU A 151 -24.70 7.95 -9.79
C GLU A 151 -23.30 8.44 -9.39
N GLU A 152 -23.18 9.02 -8.19
CA GLU A 152 -21.88 9.50 -7.67
C GLU A 152 -20.93 8.34 -7.40
N GLU A 153 -21.42 7.26 -6.79
CA GLU A 153 -20.66 6.03 -6.56
C GLU A 153 -20.20 5.41 -7.89
N ASN A 154 -21.10 5.28 -8.87
CA ASN A 154 -20.77 4.72 -10.17
C ASN A 154 -19.77 5.60 -10.95
N ARG A 155 -19.90 6.93 -10.87
CA ARG A 155 -18.92 7.86 -11.44
C ARG A 155 -17.55 7.70 -10.78
N ARG A 156 -17.51 7.58 -9.44
CA ARG A 156 -16.28 7.37 -8.68
C ARG A 156 -15.65 6.02 -9.04
N GLU A 157 -16.44 4.96 -9.11
CA GLU A 157 -15.97 3.63 -9.48
C GLU A 157 -15.44 3.61 -10.93
N ALA A 158 -16.12 4.24 -11.88
CA ALA A 158 -15.66 4.36 -13.26
C ALA A 158 -14.31 5.09 -13.36
N LEU A 159 -14.11 6.15 -12.57
CA LEU A 159 -12.83 6.85 -12.48
C LEU A 159 -11.75 5.97 -11.83
N MET A 160 -12.10 5.21 -10.79
CA MET A 160 -11.15 4.31 -10.12
C MET A 160 -10.75 3.14 -11.00
N ARG A 161 -11.69 2.53 -11.74
CA ARG A 161 -11.42 1.48 -12.74
C ARG A 161 -10.48 1.97 -13.84
N LYS A 162 -10.57 3.25 -14.23
CA LYS A 162 -9.62 3.87 -15.17
C LYS A 162 -8.23 4.10 -14.55
N LYS A 163 -8.15 4.26 -13.22
CA LYS A 163 -6.89 4.50 -12.48
C LYS A 163 -6.19 3.22 -12.03
N THR A 164 -6.90 2.09 -11.89
CA THR A 164 -6.32 0.81 -11.47
C THR A 164 -5.43 0.21 -12.56
N LYS A 165 -4.17 0.66 -12.60
CA LYS A 165 -3.13 0.19 -13.52
C LYS A 165 -2.34 -0.99 -12.91
N GLY A 166 -2.99 -2.12 -12.65
CA GLY A 166 -2.35 -3.42 -12.34
C GLY A 166 -1.17 -3.40 -11.34
N LEU A 167 -0.29 -4.41 -11.44
CA LEU A 167 0.95 -4.48 -10.65
C LEU A 167 1.96 -3.40 -11.06
N THR A 168 1.97 -2.99 -12.33
CA THR A 168 2.93 -2.00 -12.85
C THR A 168 2.80 -0.65 -12.16
N SER A 169 1.58 -0.20 -11.84
CA SER A 169 1.38 1.03 -11.05
C SER A 169 1.77 0.89 -9.60
N PHE A 170 1.69 -0.31 -9.02
CA PHE A 170 2.20 -0.55 -7.68
C PHE A 170 3.72 -0.35 -7.64
N TYR A 171 4.45 -0.96 -8.58
CA TYR A 171 5.90 -0.77 -8.69
C TYR A 171 6.27 0.67 -9.02
N LEU A 172 5.53 1.33 -9.92
CA LEU A 172 5.73 2.75 -10.22
C LEU A 172 5.56 3.62 -8.96
N ASN A 173 4.50 3.39 -8.17
CA ASN A 173 4.28 4.15 -6.94
C ASN A 173 5.37 3.88 -5.89
N MET A 174 5.86 2.64 -5.79
CA MET A 174 6.96 2.29 -4.89
C MET A 174 8.26 3.00 -5.31
N LEU A 175 8.58 2.99 -6.60
CA LEU A 175 9.75 3.70 -7.14
C LEU A 175 9.63 5.20 -6.96
N ASN A 176 8.47 5.80 -7.24
CA ASN A 176 8.25 7.23 -7.03
C ASN A 176 8.42 7.61 -5.54
N GLN A 177 7.93 6.78 -4.60
CA GLN A 177 8.13 7.01 -3.16
C GLN A 177 9.60 6.90 -2.76
N GLU A 178 10.34 5.97 -3.35
CA GLU A 178 11.79 5.85 -3.13
C GLU A 178 12.56 7.05 -3.72
N GLU A 179 12.17 7.53 -4.90
CA GLU A 179 12.72 8.74 -5.53
C GLU A 179 12.43 10.00 -4.71
N GLU A 180 11.18 10.20 -4.27
CA GLU A 180 10.80 11.29 -3.37
C GLU A 180 11.66 11.28 -2.10
N HIS A 181 11.83 10.10 -1.50
CA HIS A 181 12.65 9.94 -0.31
C HIS A 181 14.14 10.23 -0.57
N HIS A 182 14.65 9.81 -1.72
CA HIS A 182 16.03 10.09 -2.12
C HIS A 182 16.25 11.59 -2.34
N ASN A 183 15.32 12.26 -3.01
CA ASN A 183 15.36 13.69 -3.27
C ASN A 183 15.28 14.50 -1.96
N GLU A 184 14.38 14.14 -1.03
CA GLU A 184 14.31 14.76 0.30
C GLU A 184 15.65 14.69 1.05
N VAL A 185 16.31 13.52 0.99
CA VAL A 185 17.61 13.30 1.63
C VAL A 185 18.71 14.12 0.95
N ILE A 186 18.75 14.17 -0.39
CA ILE A 186 19.69 15.02 -1.13
C ILE A 186 19.47 16.49 -0.81
N GLU A 187 18.22 16.94 -0.76
CA GLU A 187 17.90 18.32 -0.38
C GLU A 187 18.35 18.63 1.05
N ALA A 188 18.14 17.71 1.99
CA ALA A 188 18.59 17.87 3.37
C ALA A 188 20.12 17.99 3.46
N ILE A 189 20.85 17.16 2.69
CA ILE A 189 22.31 17.22 2.59
C ILE A 189 22.76 18.53 1.93
N SER A 190 22.09 18.97 0.87
CA SER A 190 22.43 20.23 0.19
C SER A 190 22.25 21.45 1.09
N LYS A 191 21.35 21.36 2.09
CA LYS A 191 21.08 22.38 3.10
C LYS A 191 22.00 22.25 4.31
N SER A 192 22.64 21.10 4.57
CA SER A 192 23.62 20.95 5.65
C SER A 192 25.00 21.46 5.22
N HIS A 193 25.40 22.59 5.79
CA HIS A 193 26.74 23.18 5.61
C HIS A 193 27.85 22.45 6.41
N LYS A 194 27.65 21.21 6.87
CA LYS A 194 28.62 20.49 7.72
C LYS A 194 29.92 20.20 6.96
N VAL A 195 29.81 19.87 5.68
CA VAL A 195 30.97 19.58 4.80
C VAL A 195 31.87 20.79 4.50
N LEU A 196 31.50 22.01 4.94
CA LEU A 196 32.35 23.21 4.83
C LEU A 196 33.04 23.58 6.16
N LYS A 197 32.78 22.85 7.24
CA LYS A 197 33.23 23.19 8.60
C LYS A 197 34.30 22.25 9.16
N THR A 198 34.88 21.38 8.35
CA THR A 198 35.95 20.48 8.79
C THR A 198 37.32 21.17 8.89
N ASP A 199 37.43 22.46 8.58
CA ASP A 199 38.63 23.28 8.80
C ASP A 199 38.67 23.98 10.17
N GLU A 200 37.63 23.90 11.01
CA GLU A 200 37.68 24.46 12.37
C GLU A 200 38.28 23.46 13.36
N GLU A 201 39.60 23.58 13.52
CA GLU A 201 40.40 23.27 14.71
C GLU A 201 39.63 22.53 15.82
N SER A 202 39.75 21.19 15.83
CA SER A 202 39.77 20.49 17.11
C SER A 202 40.94 21.06 17.89
N LYS A 203 40.68 22.07 18.74
CA LYS A 203 41.61 22.51 19.77
C LYS A 203 41.85 21.32 20.66
N GLU A 204 42.85 20.53 20.30
CA GLU A 204 43.41 19.50 21.14
C GLU A 204 43.85 20.22 22.41
N LYS A 205 43.08 20.05 23.49
CA LYS A 205 43.50 20.50 24.82
C LYS A 205 44.91 19.94 25.02
N THR A 206 45.87 20.81 25.32
CA THR A 206 47.24 20.38 25.56
C THR A 206 47.25 19.34 26.68
N LEU A 207 48.16 18.37 26.61
CA LEU A 207 48.21 17.26 27.57
C LEU A 207 48.26 17.73 29.03
N GLU A 208 48.82 18.92 29.25
CA GLU A 208 48.86 19.63 30.53
C GLU A 208 47.47 20.03 31.05
N GLU A 209 46.62 20.60 30.20
CA GLU A 209 45.27 21.01 30.58
C GLU A 209 44.41 19.79 30.92
N MET A 210 44.58 18.71 30.14
CA MET A 210 43.92 17.43 30.40
C MET A 210 44.36 16.81 31.72
N ALA A 211 45.66 16.89 32.05
CA ALA A 211 46.20 16.39 33.30
C ALA A 211 45.70 17.17 34.53
N LYS A 212 45.62 18.50 34.43
CA LYS A 212 45.07 19.37 35.49
C LYS A 212 43.59 19.08 35.73
N GLU A 213 42.80 18.96 34.67
CA GLU A 213 41.37 18.64 34.76
C GLU A 213 41.13 17.26 35.40
N LEU A 214 41.99 16.27 35.14
CA LEU A 214 41.90 14.94 35.76
C LEU A 214 42.31 14.94 37.24
N ASN A 215 43.32 15.72 37.60
CA ASN A 215 43.73 15.93 38.99
C ASN A 215 42.63 16.61 39.81
N GLU A 216 41.95 17.62 39.25
CA GLU A 216 40.79 18.27 39.86
C GLU A 216 39.61 17.30 40.03
N LYS A 217 39.43 16.36 39.09
CA LYS A 217 38.45 15.27 39.17
C LYS A 217 38.87 14.14 40.13
N GLY A 218 40.01 14.27 40.83
CA GLY A 218 40.48 13.33 41.84
C GLY A 218 41.26 12.12 41.32
N ILE A 219 41.61 12.09 40.03
CA ILE A 219 42.51 11.08 39.45
C ILE A 219 43.93 11.64 39.56
N LYS A 220 44.75 11.02 40.40
CA LYS A 220 46.13 11.48 40.66
C LYS A 220 47.00 11.24 39.42
N VAL A 221 47.21 12.30 38.63
CA VAL A 221 48.14 12.36 37.49
C VAL A 221 49.38 13.14 37.92
N THR A 222 50.55 12.49 37.86
CA THR A 222 51.83 13.14 38.21
C THR A 222 52.40 13.89 37.01
N ILE A 223 52.71 15.18 37.21
CA ILE A 223 53.29 16.09 36.20
C ILE A 223 54.70 16.47 36.68
N ASN A 224 55.69 16.42 35.78
CA ASN A 224 57.06 16.86 36.05
C ASN A 224 57.18 18.40 36.00
N ASP A 225 58.29 18.95 36.50
CA ASP A 225 58.55 20.40 36.51
C ASP A 225 58.57 21.03 35.10
N ASP A 226 58.81 20.23 34.06
CA ASP A 226 58.75 20.63 32.64
C ASP A 226 57.34 20.58 32.03
N GLY A 227 56.29 20.34 32.82
CA GLY A 227 54.91 20.25 32.36
C GLY A 227 54.52 18.91 31.71
N GLU A 228 55.48 17.99 31.53
CA GLU A 228 55.20 16.68 30.94
C GLU A 228 54.58 15.70 31.93
N VAL A 229 53.59 14.92 31.47
CA VAL A 229 52.96 13.86 32.26
C VAL A 229 53.85 12.64 32.28
N VAL A 230 54.34 12.28 33.47
CA VAL A 230 55.27 11.17 33.72
C VAL A 230 54.73 9.85 33.19
N ASP A 231 53.46 9.56 33.46
CA ASP A 231 52.77 8.35 33.04
C ASP A 231 51.55 8.68 32.17
N LYS A 232 51.73 8.63 30.84
CA LYS A 232 50.63 8.85 29.86
C LYS A 232 49.44 7.90 30.04
N ARG A 233 49.64 6.77 30.73
CA ARG A 233 48.58 5.82 31.07
C ARG A 233 47.57 6.38 32.07
N GLN A 234 47.99 7.31 32.93
CA GLN A 234 47.12 7.96 33.91
C GLN A 234 46.15 8.97 33.25
N LEU A 235 46.46 9.42 32.03
CA LEU A 235 45.56 10.24 31.20
C LEU A 235 44.48 9.43 30.49
N LEU A 236 44.67 8.11 30.37
CA LEU A 236 43.67 7.25 29.77
C LEU A 236 42.54 7.05 30.77
N SER A 237 41.32 7.44 30.37
CA SER A 237 40.12 7.17 31.17
C SER A 237 40.08 5.68 31.54
N ALA A 238 39.79 5.36 32.80
CA ALA A 238 39.72 4.00 33.36
C ALA A 238 38.55 3.15 32.80
N GLY A 239 38.23 3.29 31.51
CA GLY A 239 37.06 2.75 30.84
C GLY A 239 37.22 1.36 30.23
N LEU A 240 38.36 0.69 30.41
CA LEU A 240 38.57 -0.68 29.93
C LEU A 240 38.44 -1.72 31.05
N ASN A 241 37.46 -1.57 31.96
CA ASN A 241 37.02 -2.62 32.91
C ASN A 241 35.75 -2.25 33.71
N ILE A 242 34.86 -1.41 33.16
CA ILE A 242 33.51 -1.26 33.74
C ILE A 242 32.64 -2.38 33.15
N VAL A 243 32.71 -3.57 33.76
CA VAL A 243 31.67 -4.59 33.54
C VAL A 243 30.37 -3.94 33.98
N LYS A 244 29.47 -3.63 33.04
CA LYS A 244 28.13 -3.10 33.37
C LYS A 244 27.52 -4.03 34.41
N LYS A 245 27.39 -3.55 35.65
CA LYS A 245 26.70 -4.28 36.70
C LYS A 245 25.27 -4.48 36.22
N SER A 246 24.92 -5.74 35.95
CA SER A 246 23.60 -6.07 35.42
C SER A 246 22.56 -5.51 36.37
N ILE A 247 21.71 -4.62 35.84
CA ILE A 247 20.59 -4.08 36.57
C ILE A 247 19.73 -5.29 36.95
N LYS A 248 19.61 -5.58 38.25
CA LYS A 248 18.64 -6.56 38.74
C LYS A 248 17.26 -5.96 38.55
N VAL A 249 16.72 -6.11 37.34
CA VAL A 249 15.30 -5.91 37.08
C VAL A 249 14.57 -6.83 38.05
N SER A 250 13.77 -6.25 38.95
CA SER A 250 13.08 -7.05 39.95
C SER A 250 12.21 -8.08 39.24
N GLN A 251 12.20 -9.32 39.75
CA GLN A 251 11.42 -10.41 39.18
C GLN A 251 9.92 -10.09 39.08
N GLU A 252 9.47 -9.04 39.77
CA GLU A 252 8.11 -8.51 39.75
C GLU A 252 7.72 -7.92 38.38
N TYR A 253 8.61 -7.19 37.69
CA TYR A 253 8.34 -6.67 36.33
C TYR A 253 8.30 -7.76 35.26
N LEU A 254 8.91 -8.93 35.51
CA LEU A 254 8.82 -10.11 34.64
C LEU A 254 7.60 -10.99 34.94
N ARG A 255 6.98 -10.83 36.13
CA ARG A 255 5.75 -11.57 36.52
C ARG A 255 4.49 -10.91 35.98
N THR A 256 4.45 -9.58 35.87
CA THR A 256 3.28 -8.86 35.32
C THR A 256 3.11 -9.01 33.81
N ARG A 257 4.16 -9.38 33.06
CA ARG A 257 4.07 -9.68 31.62
C ARG A 257 3.67 -11.12 31.28
N LYS A 258 3.52 -12.03 32.25
CA LYS A 258 3.23 -13.45 31.96
C LYS A 258 1.75 -13.76 31.65
N ASN A 259 0.85 -12.78 31.74
CA ASN A 259 -0.59 -12.97 31.50
C ASN A 259 -1.12 -12.40 30.17
N HIS A 260 -0.26 -11.89 29.29
CA HIS A 260 -0.62 -11.81 27.88
C HIS A 260 -0.09 -13.07 27.20
N GLN A 261 -0.90 -14.13 27.24
CA GLN A 261 -0.77 -15.24 26.31
C GLN A 261 -0.93 -14.65 24.91
N ASN A 262 0.18 -14.27 24.28
CA ASN A 262 0.25 -14.26 22.83
C ASN A 262 -0.32 -15.61 22.36
N PRO A 263 -1.36 -15.66 21.52
CA PRO A 263 -1.78 -16.90 20.92
C PRO A 263 -0.58 -17.42 20.13
N LYS A 264 0.13 -18.36 20.76
CA LYS A 264 1.32 -18.99 20.24
C LYS A 264 0.97 -19.53 18.87
N PHE A 265 1.77 -19.15 17.87
CA PHE A 265 1.97 -19.83 16.60
C PHE A 265 1.24 -21.18 16.52
N ILE A 266 -0.04 -21.14 16.11
CA ILE A 266 -0.70 -22.31 15.57
C ILE A 266 0.01 -22.53 14.23
N SER A 267 0.56 -23.72 14.02
CA SER A 267 1.21 -24.02 12.74
C SER A 267 0.21 -23.73 11.62
N LYS A 268 0.66 -23.13 10.52
CA LYS A 268 -0.22 -22.88 9.35
C LYS A 268 -0.97 -24.15 8.90
N ALA A 269 -0.43 -25.33 9.18
CA ALA A 269 -1.07 -26.62 8.96
C ALA A 269 -2.31 -26.82 9.85
N HIS A 270 -2.22 -26.56 11.16
CA HIS A 270 -3.34 -26.73 12.07
C HIS A 270 -4.45 -25.68 11.84
N GLU A 271 -4.09 -24.48 11.38
CA GLU A 271 -5.05 -23.45 10.99
C GLU A 271 -5.79 -23.83 9.69
N ARG A 272 -5.10 -24.47 8.73
CA ARG A 272 -5.74 -25.03 7.52
C ARG A 272 -6.71 -26.16 7.88
N GLU A 273 -6.31 -27.07 8.76
CA GLU A 273 -7.16 -28.17 9.19
C GLU A 273 -8.45 -27.70 9.88
N ARG A 274 -8.40 -26.65 10.71
CA ARG A 274 -9.60 -26.05 11.30
C ARG A 274 -10.52 -25.46 10.23
N ARG A 275 -9.96 -24.69 9.29
CA ARG A 275 -10.74 -24.11 8.19
C ARG A 275 -11.35 -25.18 7.29
N GLU A 276 -10.63 -26.26 7.01
CA GLU A 276 -11.15 -27.37 6.21
C GLU A 276 -12.34 -28.05 6.91
N ARG A 277 -12.27 -28.27 8.23
CA ARG A 277 -13.40 -28.79 9.00
C ARG A 277 -14.61 -27.85 9.01
N GLU A 278 -14.37 -26.55 9.12
CA GLU A 278 -15.42 -25.51 9.04
C GLU A 278 -16.02 -25.43 7.63
N ILE A 279 -15.22 -25.56 6.58
CA ILE A 279 -15.70 -25.59 5.19
C ILE A 279 -16.54 -26.85 4.94
N LEU A 280 -16.11 -28.01 5.46
CA LEU A 280 -16.86 -29.26 5.32
C LEU A 280 -18.20 -29.21 6.03
N SER A 281 -18.28 -28.64 7.25
CA SER A 281 -19.56 -28.50 7.96
C SER A 281 -20.52 -27.54 7.24
N ILE A 282 -20.00 -26.44 6.69
CA ILE A 282 -20.79 -25.50 5.87
C ILE A 282 -21.27 -26.18 4.58
N GLN A 283 -20.41 -26.93 3.89
CA GLN A 283 -20.79 -27.68 2.70
C GLN A 283 -21.87 -28.72 2.99
N GLU A 284 -21.78 -29.39 4.14
CA GLU A 284 -22.80 -30.34 4.57
C GLU A 284 -24.14 -29.66 4.86
N GLN A 285 -24.14 -28.50 5.52
CA GLN A 285 -25.35 -27.68 5.74
C GLN A 285 -25.98 -27.23 4.42
N ILE A 286 -25.17 -26.75 3.47
CA ILE A 286 -25.64 -26.34 2.13
C ILE A 286 -26.26 -27.54 1.41
N LYS A 287 -25.60 -28.70 1.44
CA LYS A 287 -26.09 -29.92 0.81
C LYS A 287 -27.39 -30.42 1.45
N GLN A 288 -27.53 -30.30 2.77
CA GLN A 288 -28.76 -30.63 3.49
C GLN A 288 -29.89 -29.69 3.07
N MET A 289 -29.66 -28.37 3.09
CA MET A 289 -30.64 -27.38 2.64
C MET A 289 -31.06 -27.60 1.19
N GLU A 290 -30.13 -27.92 0.30
CA GLU A 290 -30.43 -28.17 -1.12
C GLU A 290 -31.24 -29.45 -1.31
N LYS A 291 -30.95 -30.50 -0.53
CA LYS A 291 -31.73 -31.74 -0.51
C LYS A 291 -33.14 -31.50 0.02
N GLU A 292 -33.29 -30.77 1.12
CA GLU A 292 -34.60 -30.39 1.67
C GLU A 292 -35.42 -29.59 0.66
N ARG A 293 -34.79 -28.61 0.00
CA ARG A 293 -35.43 -27.84 -1.08
C ARG A 293 -35.88 -28.73 -2.24
N GLN A 294 -35.06 -29.68 -2.68
CA GLN A 294 -35.44 -30.63 -3.73
C GLN A 294 -36.60 -31.53 -3.28
N GLU A 295 -36.61 -31.98 -2.03
CA GLU A 295 -37.72 -32.76 -1.46
C GLU A 295 -39.01 -31.94 -1.39
N GLU A 296 -38.93 -30.65 -1.02
CA GLU A 296 -40.09 -29.75 -1.07
C GLU A 296 -40.60 -29.53 -2.49
N GLU A 297 -39.71 -29.31 -3.47
CA GLU A 297 -40.09 -29.18 -4.88
C GLU A 297 -40.75 -30.46 -5.39
N ARG A 298 -40.23 -31.64 -5.01
CA ARG A 298 -40.86 -32.94 -5.32
C ARG A 298 -42.22 -33.09 -4.66
N ARG A 299 -42.38 -32.74 -3.39
CA ARG A 299 -43.67 -32.77 -2.69
C ARG A 299 -44.68 -31.83 -3.33
N LYS A 300 -44.27 -30.61 -3.68
CA LYS A 300 -45.11 -29.65 -4.40
C LYS A 300 -45.51 -30.19 -5.77
N TYR A 301 -44.58 -30.82 -6.48
CA TYR A 301 -44.87 -31.47 -7.76
C TYR A 301 -45.86 -32.63 -7.61
N GLU A 302 -45.66 -33.51 -6.64
CA GLU A 302 -46.58 -34.61 -6.32
C GLU A 302 -47.97 -34.07 -5.94
N GLU A 303 -48.04 -33.01 -5.13
CA GLU A 303 -49.30 -32.35 -4.77
C GLU A 303 -49.99 -31.73 -5.99
N LEU A 304 -49.24 -31.10 -6.90
CA LEU A 304 -49.78 -30.58 -8.17
C LEU A 304 -50.30 -31.72 -9.06
N VAL A 305 -49.56 -32.83 -9.15
CA VAL A 305 -49.99 -34.03 -9.89
C VAL A 305 -51.27 -34.58 -9.29
N ILE A 306 -51.34 -34.79 -7.97
CA ILE A 306 -52.55 -35.25 -7.27
C ILE A 306 -53.71 -34.29 -7.49
N LYS A 307 -53.50 -32.97 -7.33
CA LYS A 307 -54.52 -31.95 -7.58
C LYS A 307 -55.00 -32.00 -9.02
N SER A 308 -54.11 -32.16 -10.00
CA SER A 308 -54.47 -32.29 -11.42
C SER A 308 -55.26 -33.56 -11.73
N GLN A 309 -54.95 -34.68 -11.06
CA GLN A 309 -55.70 -35.93 -11.17
C GLN A 309 -57.07 -35.82 -10.49
N GLN A 310 -57.16 -35.06 -9.40
CA GLN A 310 -58.40 -34.73 -8.68
C GLN A 310 -59.30 -33.73 -9.43
N LYS A 311 -58.86 -33.11 -10.54
CA LYS A 311 -59.69 -32.20 -11.36
C LYS A 311 -60.80 -32.87 -12.17
N ARG A 312 -61.05 -34.18 -12.02
CA ARG A 312 -62.33 -34.74 -12.46
C ARG A 312 -63.40 -34.28 -11.49
N SER A 313 -64.17 -33.27 -11.90
CA SER A 313 -65.29 -32.74 -11.14
C SER A 313 -66.26 -33.85 -10.76
N ALA A 314 -66.88 -33.76 -9.58
CA ALA A 314 -67.96 -34.69 -9.19
C ALA A 314 -69.08 -34.74 -10.25
N GLU A 315 -69.29 -33.63 -10.97
CA GLU A 315 -70.22 -33.54 -12.10
C GLU A 315 -69.76 -34.34 -13.34
N GLU A 316 -68.46 -34.38 -13.62
CA GLU A 316 -67.89 -35.21 -14.69
C GLU A 316 -68.00 -36.70 -14.34
N ILE A 317 -67.76 -37.06 -13.07
CA ILE A 317 -67.95 -38.43 -12.57
C ILE A 317 -69.42 -38.85 -12.69
N ASN A 318 -70.36 -37.96 -12.38
CA ASN A 318 -71.80 -38.21 -12.52
C ASN A 318 -72.21 -38.33 -14.00
N LYS A 319 -71.71 -37.46 -14.89
CA LYS A 319 -71.94 -37.59 -16.34
C LYS A 319 -71.40 -38.89 -16.92
N ILE A 320 -70.25 -39.38 -16.43
CA ILE A 320 -69.70 -40.68 -16.84
C ILE A 320 -70.59 -41.82 -16.33
N LYS A 321 -71.06 -41.77 -15.08
CA LYS A 321 -71.99 -42.74 -14.50
C LYS A 321 -73.33 -42.77 -15.26
N GLU A 322 -73.89 -41.63 -15.61
CA GLU A 322 -75.13 -41.53 -16.40
C GLU A 322 -74.96 -42.13 -17.80
N ARG A 323 -73.85 -41.85 -18.49
CA ARG A 323 -73.55 -42.46 -19.79
C ARG A 323 -73.34 -43.97 -19.71
N TYR A 324 -72.81 -44.47 -18.60
CA TYR A 324 -72.66 -45.91 -18.36
C TYR A 324 -74.01 -46.56 -18.09
N LEU A 325 -74.86 -45.95 -17.25
CA LEU A 325 -76.21 -46.44 -16.95
C LEU A 325 -77.10 -46.44 -18.20
N LYS A 326 -77.02 -45.41 -19.04
CA LYS A 326 -77.74 -45.37 -20.33
C LYS A 326 -77.33 -46.50 -21.26
N ARG A 327 -76.02 -46.70 -21.48
CA ARG A 327 -75.52 -47.83 -22.27
C ARG A 327 -75.94 -49.18 -21.72
N LYS A 328 -75.96 -49.34 -20.40
CA LYS A 328 -76.41 -50.57 -19.74
C LYS A 328 -77.92 -50.79 -19.93
N ALA A 329 -78.72 -49.73 -19.85
CA ALA A 329 -80.16 -49.80 -20.08
C ALA A 329 -80.49 -50.11 -21.54
N GLU A 330 -79.79 -49.48 -22.50
CA GLU A 330 -79.91 -49.75 -23.93
C GLU A 330 -79.52 -51.20 -24.25
N SER A 331 -78.41 -51.71 -23.69
CA SER A 331 -78.02 -53.12 -23.87
C SER A 331 -79.00 -54.14 -23.26
N LEU A 332 -79.84 -53.72 -22.31
CA LEU A 332 -80.91 -54.52 -21.71
C LEU A 332 -82.23 -54.40 -22.47
N GLN A 333 -82.40 -53.36 -23.30
CA GLN A 333 -83.55 -53.19 -24.20
C GLN A 333 -83.33 -53.84 -25.57
N GLU A 334 -82.07 -54.03 -25.98
CA GLU A 334 -81.70 -54.75 -27.21
C GLU A 334 -81.65 -56.29 -27.04
N LEU A 335 -81.92 -56.79 -25.83
CA LEU A 335 -82.14 -58.20 -25.48
C LEU A 335 -83.64 -58.43 -25.27
#